data_AF-A0A5Q4G096-F1
#
_entry.id   AF-A0A5Q4G096-F1
#
_cell.length_a   1.000
_cell.length_b   1.000
_cell.length_c   1.000
_cell.angle_alpha   90.00
_cell.angle_beta   90.00
_cell.angle_gamma   90.00
#
_symmetry.space_group_name_H-M   'P 1'
#
loop_
_entity.id
_entity.type
_entity.pdbx_description
1 polymer ?
#
loop_
_entity_poly.entity_id
_entity_poly.type
_entity_poly.pdbx_seq_one_letter_code
_entity_poly.pdbx_strand_id
1 'polypeptide(L)'
;MSSKKRRAPGVNDLRPFEQAAVLTTLARRRDAVGEAVREEIERLLAGVDPEAIASEVQFDLEHIDVDAIADRSGSDRYGYTAPHEAAWQMLEETLEPHLERLRWYHDAGRDEACDAYALGVLRGIYDFDHDSDAEWKAWSPDDAREAFGWVLGAWQKHRKGSAVRQAMRDQLANWCPGWERDAS
;
A
#
# COMPACT_ATOMS: atom_id res chain seq x y z
N MET A 1 -2.64 11.35 53.19
CA MET A 1 -3.12 10.58 52.02
C MET A 1 -3.00 11.48 50.80
N SER A 2 -2.05 11.21 49.90
CA SER A 2 -1.82 12.06 48.72
C SER A 2 -2.76 11.60 47.60
N SER A 3 -3.67 12.49 47.18
CA SER A 3 -4.62 12.22 46.10
C SER A 3 -3.86 12.21 44.76
N LYS A 4 -3.68 11.02 44.16
CA LYS A 4 -3.10 10.89 42.82
C LYS A 4 -4.04 11.59 41.82
N LYS A 5 -3.62 12.74 41.31
CA LYS A 5 -4.31 13.47 40.23
C LYS A 5 -4.43 12.51 39.03
N ARG A 6 -5.65 12.10 38.68
CA ARG A 6 -5.90 11.30 37.47
C ARG A 6 -5.53 12.13 36.24
N ARG A 7 -4.68 11.58 35.37
CA ARG A 7 -4.36 12.19 34.07
C ARG A 7 -5.62 12.21 33.22
N ALA A 8 -5.86 13.30 32.50
CA ALA A 8 -6.89 13.33 31.47
C ALA A 8 -6.54 12.30 30.37
N PRO A 9 -7.53 11.59 29.81
CA PRO A 9 -7.31 10.71 28.68
C PRO A 9 -6.81 11.52 27.48
N GLY A 10 -5.76 11.01 26.83
CA GLY A 10 -5.23 11.53 25.57
C GLY A 10 -5.89 10.88 24.36
N VAL A 11 -5.56 11.34 23.16
CA VAL A 11 -6.15 10.80 21.91
C VAL A 11 -5.91 9.29 21.75
N ASN A 12 -4.75 8.79 22.21
CA ASN A 12 -4.40 7.35 22.14
C ASN A 12 -5.19 6.48 23.14
N ASP A 13 -5.89 7.09 24.10
CA ASP A 13 -6.77 6.38 25.03
C ASP A 13 -8.18 6.17 24.44
N LEU A 14 -8.45 6.71 23.23
CA LEU A 14 -9.73 6.62 22.53
C LEU A 14 -9.75 5.46 21.53
N ARG A 15 -10.93 4.91 21.26
CA ARG A 15 -11.13 3.92 20.17
C ARG A 15 -10.93 4.58 18.80
N PRO A 16 -10.59 3.84 17.74
CA PRO A 16 -10.32 4.42 16.41
C PRO A 16 -11.43 5.34 15.89
N PHE A 17 -12.70 4.95 16.05
CA PHE A 17 -13.82 5.79 15.60
C PHE A 17 -13.97 7.08 16.44
N GLU A 18 -13.59 7.05 17.72
CA GLU A 18 -13.60 8.22 18.60
C GLU A 18 -12.45 9.17 18.24
N GLN A 19 -11.28 8.63 17.88
CA GLN A 19 -10.16 9.42 17.35
C GLN A 19 -10.56 10.12 16.04
N ALA A 20 -11.19 9.39 15.12
CA ALA A 20 -11.69 9.94 13.86
C ALA A 20 -12.77 11.02 14.08
N ALA A 21 -13.68 10.82 15.03
CA ALA A 21 -14.67 11.82 15.40
C ALA A 21 -14.02 13.09 15.96
N VAL A 22 -13.03 12.96 16.84
CA VAL A 22 -12.26 14.10 17.37
C VAL A 22 -11.56 14.84 16.25
N LEU A 23 -10.83 14.14 15.36
CA LEU A 23 -10.14 14.78 14.23
C LEU A 23 -11.11 15.52 13.30
N THR A 24 -12.27 14.91 13.01
CA THR A 24 -13.32 15.53 12.18
C THR A 24 -13.84 16.82 12.82
N THR A 25 -14.04 16.83 14.14
CA THR A 25 -14.43 18.03 14.88
C THR A 25 -13.34 19.10 14.84
N LEU A 26 -12.06 18.72 15.00
CA LEU A 26 -10.94 19.66 14.95
C LEU A 26 -10.77 20.27 13.54
N ALA A 27 -10.87 19.46 12.48
CA ALA A 27 -10.74 19.90 11.09
C ALA A 27 -11.79 20.93 10.66
N ARG A 28 -12.98 20.90 11.29
CA ARG A 28 -14.07 21.86 11.05
C ARG A 28 -13.87 23.22 11.71
N ARG A 29 -12.90 23.35 12.63
CA ARG A 29 -12.61 24.63 13.28
C ARG A 29 -12.03 25.63 12.27
N ARG A 30 -12.33 26.90 12.46
CA ARG A 30 -11.79 28.04 11.68
C ARG A 30 -10.82 28.87 12.53
N ASP A 31 -10.02 28.17 13.31
CA ASP A 31 -8.99 28.74 14.18
C ASP A 31 -7.66 28.01 13.97
N ALA A 32 -6.63 28.39 14.73
CA ALA A 32 -5.29 27.83 14.62
C ALA A 32 -5.24 26.29 14.74
N VAL A 33 -6.19 25.66 15.45
CA VAL A 33 -6.25 24.20 15.55
C VAL A 33 -6.77 23.59 14.25
N GLY A 34 -7.79 24.20 13.65
CA GLY A 34 -8.28 23.79 12.34
C GLY A 34 -7.24 23.96 11.23
N GLU A 35 -6.49 25.06 11.24
CA GLU A 35 -5.39 25.27 10.28
C GLU A 35 -4.25 24.26 10.48
N ALA A 36 -3.83 24.01 11.73
CA ALA A 36 -2.79 23.02 12.01
C ALA A 36 -3.19 21.61 11.55
N VAL A 37 -4.47 21.23 11.68
CA VAL A 37 -4.98 19.96 11.13
C VAL A 37 -4.92 19.94 9.61
N ARG A 38 -5.22 21.05 8.92
CA ARG A 38 -5.09 21.12 7.46
C ARG A 38 -3.64 21.09 7.00
N GLU A 39 -2.74 21.80 7.66
CA GLU A 39 -1.31 21.74 7.39
C GLU A 39 -0.76 20.32 7.60
N GLU A 40 -1.23 19.62 8.63
CA GLU A 40 -0.86 18.23 8.88
C GLU A 40 -1.37 17.29 7.79
N ILE A 41 -2.62 17.47 7.37
CA ILE A 41 -3.20 16.74 6.24
C ILE A 41 -2.39 17.05 4.99
N GLU A 42 -2.16 18.32 4.66
CA GLU A 42 -1.36 18.70 3.49
C GLU A 42 0.07 18.17 3.60
N ARG A 43 0.69 18.09 4.77
CA ARG A 43 2.02 17.48 4.95
C ARG A 43 2.01 15.96 4.78
N LEU A 44 0.98 15.28 5.29
CA LEU A 44 0.76 13.84 5.04
C LEU A 44 0.49 13.57 3.56
N LEU A 45 -0.06 14.54 2.85
CA LEU A 45 -0.36 14.47 1.42
C LEU A 45 0.77 15.05 0.53
N ALA A 46 1.67 15.84 1.10
CA ALA A 46 2.74 16.53 0.39
C ALA A 46 3.97 15.62 0.36
N GLY A 47 4.23 15.10 -0.84
CA GLY A 47 5.39 14.27 -1.13
C GLY A 47 5.11 12.82 -0.78
N VAL A 48 4.49 12.11 -1.73
CA VAL A 48 4.66 10.67 -1.77
C VAL A 48 6.11 10.41 -2.14
N ASP A 49 6.84 9.77 -1.23
CA ASP A 49 8.20 9.30 -1.47
C ASP A 49 8.14 7.87 -2.04
N PRO A 50 8.37 7.67 -3.34
CA PRO A 50 8.26 6.36 -3.94
C PRO A 50 9.29 5.36 -3.37
N GLU A 51 10.45 5.80 -2.91
CA GLU A 51 11.48 4.92 -2.33
C GLU A 51 11.04 4.38 -0.97
N ALA A 52 10.42 5.23 -0.15
CA ALA A 52 9.84 4.83 1.12
C ALA A 52 8.70 3.81 0.93
N ILE A 53 7.82 4.06 -0.04
CA ILE A 53 6.73 3.12 -0.37
C ILE A 53 7.28 1.81 -0.93
N ALA A 54 8.32 1.84 -1.76
CA ALA A 54 8.96 0.62 -2.26
C ALA A 54 9.52 -0.23 -1.13
N SER A 55 10.21 0.40 -0.18
CA SER A 55 10.77 -0.27 1.00
C SER A 55 9.68 -0.89 1.89
N GLU A 56 8.56 -0.18 2.08
CA GLU A 56 7.38 -0.68 2.81
C GLU A 56 6.79 -1.92 2.13
N VAL A 57 6.51 -1.84 0.82
CA VAL A 57 5.91 -2.94 0.06
C VAL A 57 6.83 -4.16 0.02
N GLN A 58 8.13 -3.95 -0.20
CA GLN A 58 9.09 -5.06 -0.15
C GLN A 58 9.07 -5.74 1.22
N PHE A 59 9.14 -4.95 2.29
CA PHE A 59 9.11 -5.47 3.66
C PHE A 59 7.83 -6.27 3.94
N ASP A 60 6.67 -5.76 3.54
CA ASP A 60 5.39 -6.43 3.77
C ASP A 60 5.30 -7.76 3.03
N LEU A 61 5.77 -7.82 1.78
CA LEU A 61 5.83 -9.06 1.00
C LEU A 61 6.85 -10.06 1.56
N GLU A 62 7.99 -9.59 2.05
CA GLU A 62 9.00 -10.43 2.72
C GLU A 62 8.47 -11.10 4.00
N HIS A 63 7.54 -10.44 4.69
CA HIS A 63 7.01 -10.87 5.98
C HIS A 63 5.65 -11.56 5.87
N ILE A 64 5.23 -11.97 4.67
CA ILE A 64 4.11 -12.90 4.51
C ILE A 64 4.44 -14.19 5.26
N ASP A 65 3.57 -14.52 6.23
CA ASP A 65 3.77 -15.65 7.14
C ASP A 65 3.57 -16.98 6.42
N VAL A 66 4.66 -17.76 6.31
CA VAL A 66 4.70 -19.08 5.70
C VAL A 66 3.78 -20.06 6.43
N ASP A 67 3.68 -19.96 7.76
CA ASP A 67 2.79 -20.80 8.55
C ASP A 67 1.32 -20.48 8.24
N ALA A 68 1.00 -19.19 8.00
CA ALA A 68 -0.34 -18.79 7.58
C ALA A 68 -0.69 -19.29 6.16
N ILE A 69 0.28 -19.39 5.24
CA ILE A 69 0.08 -20.05 3.94
C ILE A 69 -0.24 -21.53 4.16
N ALA A 70 0.54 -22.21 5.01
CA ALA A 70 0.34 -23.63 5.30
C ALA A 70 -1.05 -23.90 5.93
N ASP A 71 -1.48 -23.05 6.87
CA ASP A 71 -2.79 -23.14 7.53
C ASP A 71 -3.97 -22.91 6.56
N ARG A 72 -3.77 -22.10 5.51
CA ARG A 72 -4.75 -21.85 4.45
C ARG A 72 -4.71 -22.87 3.31
N SER A 73 -3.68 -23.73 3.30
CA SER A 73 -3.49 -24.76 2.29
C SER A 73 -4.13 -26.08 2.70
N GLY A 74 -4.43 -26.92 1.71
CA GLY A 74 -4.96 -28.25 1.93
C GLY A 74 -6.47 -28.33 1.80
N SER A 75 -7.04 -29.44 2.27
CA SER A 75 -8.47 -29.72 2.13
C SER A 75 -9.27 -29.15 3.29
N ASP A 76 -10.38 -28.50 2.95
CA ASP A 76 -11.41 -28.08 3.89
C ASP A 76 -12.80 -28.61 3.47
N ARG A 77 -13.86 -28.08 4.08
CA ARG A 77 -15.25 -28.48 3.75
C ARG A 77 -15.77 -27.93 2.41
N TYR A 78 -15.04 -27.01 1.78
CA TYR A 78 -15.40 -26.31 0.55
C TYR A 78 -14.52 -26.70 -0.65
N GLY A 79 -13.37 -27.33 -0.43
CA GLY A 79 -12.52 -27.82 -1.51
C GLY A 79 -11.09 -28.12 -1.04
N TYR A 80 -10.17 -28.08 -2.00
CA TYR A 80 -8.73 -28.12 -1.76
C TYR A 80 -8.14 -26.79 -2.23
N THR A 81 -7.34 -26.15 -1.39
CA THR A 81 -6.56 -24.96 -1.73
C THR A 81 -5.11 -25.36 -1.87
N ALA A 82 -4.51 -25.08 -3.02
CA ALA A 82 -3.10 -25.38 -3.23
C ALA A 82 -2.20 -24.32 -2.55
N PRO A 83 -0.97 -24.67 -2.12
CA PRO A 83 -0.05 -23.71 -1.51
C PRO A 83 0.21 -22.45 -2.33
N HIS A 84 0.31 -22.56 -3.66
CA HIS A 84 0.47 -21.40 -4.54
C HIS A 84 -0.80 -20.52 -4.55
N GLU A 85 -2.00 -21.10 -4.49
CA GLU A 85 -3.25 -20.32 -4.40
C GLU A 85 -3.36 -19.60 -3.05
N ALA A 86 -2.94 -20.24 -1.95
CA ALA A 86 -2.90 -19.61 -0.64
C ALA A 86 -1.86 -18.49 -0.55
N ALA A 87 -0.67 -18.69 -1.16
CA ALA A 87 0.35 -17.66 -1.27
C ALA A 87 -0.16 -16.45 -2.08
N TRP A 88 -0.79 -16.71 -3.23
CA TRP A 88 -1.42 -15.66 -4.05
C TRP A 88 -2.46 -14.86 -3.26
N GLN A 89 -3.35 -15.52 -2.52
CA GLN A 89 -4.35 -14.83 -1.69
C GLN A 89 -3.70 -13.94 -0.62
N MET A 90 -2.62 -14.40 0.01
CA MET A 90 -1.91 -13.59 1.00
C MET A 90 -1.18 -12.40 0.37
N LEU A 91 -0.62 -12.59 -0.82
CA LEU A 91 -0.07 -11.50 -1.62
C LEU A 91 -1.15 -10.47 -1.94
N GLU A 92 -2.31 -10.92 -2.44
CA GLU A 92 -3.46 -10.05 -2.74
C GLU A 92 -3.88 -9.25 -1.50
N GLU A 93 -4.05 -9.93 -0.36
CA GLU A 93 -4.39 -9.29 0.93
C GLU A 93 -3.34 -8.27 1.37
N THR A 94 -2.06 -8.54 1.10
CA THR A 94 -0.94 -7.64 1.44
C THR A 94 -0.94 -6.39 0.55
N LEU A 95 -1.25 -6.54 -0.74
CA LEU A 95 -1.25 -5.42 -1.69
C LEU A 95 -2.57 -4.63 -1.73
N GLU A 96 -3.70 -5.19 -1.29
CA GLU A 96 -5.01 -4.54 -1.31
C GLU A 96 -5.00 -3.15 -0.63
N PRO A 97 -4.39 -2.93 0.55
CA PRO A 97 -4.31 -1.60 1.16
C PRO A 97 -3.64 -0.55 0.27
N HIS A 98 -2.64 -0.96 -0.53
CA HIS A 98 -1.96 -0.07 -1.48
C HIS A 98 -2.85 0.26 -2.68
N LEU A 99 -3.65 -0.70 -3.17
CA LEU A 99 -4.63 -0.46 -4.23
C LEU A 99 -5.76 0.48 -3.77
N GLU A 100 -6.23 0.32 -2.54
CA GLU A 100 -7.19 1.25 -1.95
C GLU A 100 -6.62 2.66 -1.84
N ARG A 101 -5.33 2.77 -1.48
CA ARG A 101 -4.63 4.06 -1.42
C ARG A 101 -4.48 4.70 -2.79
N LEU A 102 -4.14 3.92 -3.82
CA LEU A 102 -4.09 4.41 -5.22
C LEU A 102 -5.45 4.95 -5.68
N ARG A 103 -6.52 4.19 -5.43
CA ARG A 103 -7.89 4.63 -5.72
C ARG A 103 -8.23 5.92 -4.98
N TRP A 104 -7.85 6.03 -3.71
CA TRP A 104 -8.09 7.24 -2.92
C TRP A 104 -7.38 8.48 -3.50
N TYR A 105 -6.10 8.38 -3.88
CA TYR A 105 -5.38 9.50 -4.50
C TYR A 105 -6.04 9.92 -5.82
N HIS A 106 -6.48 8.96 -6.63
CA HIS A 106 -7.20 9.24 -7.86
C HIS A 106 -8.53 9.95 -7.59
N ASP A 107 -9.37 9.43 -6.70
CA ASP A 107 -10.68 10.01 -6.37
C ASP A 107 -10.55 11.42 -5.78
N ALA A 108 -9.42 11.71 -5.12
CA ALA A 108 -9.06 13.02 -4.61
C ALA A 108 -8.49 13.98 -5.68
N GLY A 109 -8.33 13.55 -6.93
CA GLY A 109 -7.72 14.33 -8.02
C GLY A 109 -6.23 14.63 -7.80
N ARG A 110 -5.54 13.78 -7.03
CA ARG A 110 -4.12 13.92 -6.67
C ARG A 110 -3.26 13.06 -7.60
N ASP A 111 -3.27 13.39 -8.89
CA ASP A 111 -2.63 12.58 -9.94
C ASP A 111 -1.11 12.42 -9.72
N GLU A 112 -0.38 13.47 -9.36
CA GLU A 112 1.07 13.36 -9.12
C GLU A 112 1.39 12.40 -7.95
N ALA A 113 0.63 12.50 -6.86
CA ALA A 113 0.76 11.59 -5.72
C ALA A 113 0.37 10.16 -6.08
N CYS A 114 -0.68 9.99 -6.90
CA CYS A 114 -1.10 8.68 -7.42
C CYS A 114 0.00 8.03 -8.27
N ASP A 115 0.70 8.79 -9.13
CA ASP A 115 1.82 8.27 -9.93
C ASP A 115 3.00 7.90 -9.05
N ALA A 116 3.42 8.81 -8.16
CA ALA A 116 4.52 8.57 -7.24
C ALA A 116 4.27 7.34 -6.36
N TYR A 117 3.03 7.17 -5.85
CA TYR A 117 2.66 6.03 -5.03
C TYR A 117 2.67 4.73 -5.85
N ALA A 118 2.10 4.76 -7.06
CA ALA A 118 2.10 3.59 -7.94
C ALA A 118 3.53 3.15 -8.30
N LEU A 119 4.40 4.11 -8.62
CA LEU A 119 5.81 3.85 -8.89
C LEU A 119 6.50 3.17 -7.70
N GLY A 120 6.24 3.65 -6.48
CA GLY A 120 6.78 3.05 -5.26
C GLY A 120 6.29 1.62 -5.05
N VAL A 121 5.00 1.36 -5.18
CA VAL A 121 4.44 0.01 -5.03
C VAL A 121 5.01 -0.95 -6.08
N LEU A 122 5.04 -0.53 -7.34
CA LEU A 122 5.60 -1.32 -8.44
C LEU A 122 7.08 -1.63 -8.22
N ARG A 123 7.85 -0.65 -7.74
CA ARG A 123 9.26 -0.83 -7.38
C ARG A 123 9.43 -1.79 -6.21
N GLY A 124 8.62 -1.70 -5.17
CA GLY A 124 8.69 -2.61 -4.02
C GLY A 124 8.42 -4.07 -4.42
N ILE A 125 7.46 -4.30 -5.32
CA ILE A 125 7.21 -5.64 -5.89
C ILE A 125 8.41 -6.13 -6.71
N TYR A 126 9.01 -5.25 -7.51
CA TYR A 126 10.20 -5.57 -8.29
C TYR A 126 11.42 -5.90 -7.41
N ASP A 127 11.68 -5.08 -6.38
CA ASP A 127 12.76 -5.30 -5.42
C ASP A 127 12.54 -6.60 -4.63
N PHE A 128 11.30 -6.87 -4.22
CA PHE A 128 10.94 -8.16 -3.63
C PHE A 128 11.27 -9.33 -4.58
N ASP A 129 10.94 -9.23 -5.86
CA ASP A 129 11.23 -10.27 -6.84
C ASP A 129 12.74 -10.51 -7.03
N HIS A 130 13.57 -9.47 -7.01
CA HIS A 130 15.00 -9.56 -7.34
C HIS A 130 15.91 -9.75 -6.12
N ASP A 131 15.57 -9.14 -4.99
CA ASP A 131 16.46 -9.01 -3.84
C ASP A 131 16.02 -9.85 -2.63
N SER A 132 14.77 -10.34 -2.61
CA SER A 132 14.25 -11.15 -1.50
C SER A 132 14.57 -12.65 -1.62
N ASP A 133 14.96 -13.24 -0.49
CA ASP A 133 15.10 -14.69 -0.29
C ASP A 133 13.88 -15.32 0.43
N ALA A 134 12.72 -14.65 0.44
CA ALA A 134 11.52 -15.13 1.14
C ALA A 134 11.14 -16.55 0.71
N GLU A 135 10.94 -17.45 1.68
CA GLU A 135 10.76 -18.89 1.45
C GLU A 135 9.55 -19.19 0.56
N TRP A 136 8.48 -18.41 0.70
CA TRP A 136 7.25 -18.61 -0.06
C TRP A 136 7.41 -18.30 -1.57
N LYS A 137 8.45 -17.54 -1.99
CA LYS A 137 8.76 -17.33 -3.43
C LYS A 137 9.03 -18.63 -4.16
N ALA A 138 9.56 -19.65 -3.47
CA ALA A 138 9.80 -20.96 -4.06
C ALA A 138 8.51 -21.67 -4.50
N TRP A 139 7.36 -21.29 -3.91
CA TRP A 139 6.07 -21.88 -4.21
C TRP A 139 5.35 -21.18 -5.36
N SER A 140 5.69 -19.91 -5.62
CA SER A 140 5.16 -19.20 -6.76
C SER A 140 6.14 -18.14 -7.32
N PRO A 141 7.04 -18.55 -8.22
CA PRO A 141 8.09 -17.68 -8.76
C PRO A 141 7.58 -16.60 -9.73
N ASP A 142 6.36 -16.74 -10.28
CA ASP A 142 5.78 -15.77 -11.21
C ASP A 142 4.83 -14.77 -10.52
N ASP A 143 4.45 -15.00 -9.26
CA ASP A 143 3.43 -14.21 -8.54
C ASP A 143 3.80 -12.74 -8.42
N ALA A 144 5.07 -12.41 -8.18
CA ALA A 144 5.50 -11.02 -8.06
C ALA A 144 5.31 -10.27 -9.40
N ARG A 145 5.58 -10.92 -10.53
CA ARG A 145 5.36 -10.33 -11.85
C ARG A 145 3.88 -10.18 -12.17
N GLU A 146 3.06 -11.17 -11.83
CA GLU A 146 1.60 -11.08 -11.99
C GLU A 146 1.01 -9.96 -11.13
N ALA A 147 1.47 -9.84 -9.87
CA ALA A 147 1.10 -8.79 -8.95
C ALA A 147 1.48 -7.39 -9.47
N PHE A 148 2.69 -7.26 -10.03
CA PHE A 148 3.13 -6.02 -10.68
C PHE A 148 2.18 -5.62 -11.81
N GLY A 149 1.81 -6.57 -12.67
CA GLY A 149 0.84 -6.37 -13.74
C GLY A 149 -0.55 -5.97 -13.20
N TRP A 150 -0.98 -6.56 -12.10
CA TRP A 150 -2.24 -6.24 -11.44
C TRP A 150 -2.27 -4.81 -10.90
N VAL A 151 -1.25 -4.38 -10.16
CA VAL A 151 -1.13 -3.00 -9.63
C VAL A 151 -1.04 -1.99 -10.77
N LEU A 152 -0.23 -2.28 -11.78
CA LEU A 152 -0.08 -1.41 -12.95
C LEU A 152 -1.41 -1.28 -13.72
N GLY A 153 -2.13 -2.39 -13.89
CA GLY A 153 -3.46 -2.39 -14.50
C GLY A 153 -4.47 -1.59 -13.68
N ALA A 154 -4.41 -1.65 -12.35
CA ALA A 154 -5.25 -0.84 -11.48
C ALA A 154 -4.97 0.66 -11.68
N TRP A 155 -3.70 1.08 -11.67
CA TRP A 155 -3.31 2.47 -11.96
C TRP A 155 -3.77 2.91 -13.37
N GLN A 156 -3.58 2.08 -14.41
CA GLN A 156 -3.95 2.38 -15.80
C GLN A 156 -5.46 2.57 -16.02
N LYS A 157 -6.33 1.92 -15.22
CA LYS A 157 -7.79 2.09 -15.29
C LYS A 157 -8.20 3.53 -14.97
N HIS A 158 -7.47 4.16 -14.06
CA HIS A 158 -7.72 5.50 -13.56
C HIS A 158 -6.90 6.58 -14.28
N ARG A 159 -5.73 6.21 -14.81
CA ARG A 159 -4.78 7.13 -15.46
C ARG A 159 -4.79 6.96 -16.98
N LYS A 160 -5.56 7.83 -17.62
CA LYS A 160 -5.76 7.86 -19.08
C LYS A 160 -4.81 8.85 -19.75
N GLY A 161 -4.38 8.51 -20.96
CA GLY A 161 -3.52 9.35 -21.79
C GLY A 161 -2.18 8.69 -22.07
N SER A 162 -1.77 8.71 -23.35
CA SER A 162 -0.51 8.09 -23.79
C SER A 162 0.71 8.75 -23.16
N ALA A 163 0.69 10.08 -22.95
CA ALA A 163 1.80 10.79 -22.32
C ALA A 163 2.02 10.39 -20.85
N VAL A 164 0.94 10.23 -20.07
CA VAL A 164 1.01 9.79 -18.66
C VAL A 164 1.55 8.37 -18.56
N ARG A 165 1.06 7.47 -19.43
CA ARG A 165 1.55 6.08 -19.50
C ARG A 165 3.01 6.00 -19.95
N GLN A 166 3.41 6.83 -20.90
CA GLN A 166 4.79 6.90 -21.33
C GLN A 166 5.70 7.42 -20.20
N ALA A 167 5.28 8.43 -19.45
CA ALA A 167 6.06 8.95 -18.31
C ALA A 167 6.28 7.87 -17.23
N MET A 168 5.22 7.13 -16.86
CA MET A 168 5.35 6.00 -15.93
C MET A 168 6.30 4.92 -16.49
N ARG A 169 6.17 4.58 -17.78
CA ARG A 169 7.07 3.62 -18.44
C ARG A 169 8.53 4.06 -18.38
N ASP A 170 8.80 5.33 -18.63
CA ASP A 170 10.17 5.87 -18.60
C ASP A 170 10.75 5.81 -17.18
N GLN A 171 9.93 6.04 -16.15
CA GLN A 171 10.34 5.83 -14.75
C GLN A 171 10.61 4.35 -14.45
N LEU A 172 9.71 3.46 -14.86
CA LEU A 172 9.88 2.01 -14.69
C LEU A 172 11.09 1.46 -15.45
N ALA A 173 11.47 2.03 -16.59
CA ALA A 173 12.68 1.61 -17.29
C ALA A 173 13.95 1.85 -16.46
N ASN A 174 13.95 2.86 -15.59
CA ASN A 174 15.05 3.16 -14.68
C ASN A 174 14.94 2.35 -13.38
N TRP A 175 13.72 2.17 -12.86
CA TRP A 175 13.47 1.62 -11.53
C TRP A 175 13.19 0.12 -11.54
N CYS A 176 12.60 -0.42 -12.59
CA CYS A 176 12.19 -1.82 -12.71
C CYS A 176 12.65 -2.36 -14.09
N PRO A 177 13.96 -2.37 -14.38
CA PRO A 177 14.45 -2.69 -15.72
C PRO A 177 14.05 -4.11 -16.15
N GLY A 178 13.49 -4.22 -17.36
CA GLY A 178 12.97 -5.46 -17.93
C GLY A 178 11.46 -5.65 -17.75
N TRP A 179 10.84 -4.92 -16.80
CA TRP A 179 9.41 -5.00 -16.48
C TRP A 179 8.64 -3.77 -17.01
N GLU A 180 9.33 -2.76 -17.55
CA GLU A 180 8.71 -1.57 -18.13
C GLU A 180 7.78 -1.86 -19.31
N ARG A 181 7.99 -3.00 -19.98
CA ARG A 181 7.22 -3.42 -21.15
C ARG A 181 5.78 -3.77 -20.81
N ASP A 182 5.52 -4.14 -19.56
CA ASP A 182 4.18 -4.46 -19.09
C ASP A 182 3.34 -3.17 -18.92
N ALA A 183 3.96 -1.98 -18.98
CA ALA A 183 3.33 -0.67 -19.06
C ALA A 183 3.01 -0.19 -20.49
N SER A 184 2.99 -1.11 -21.46
CA SER A 184 2.79 -0.81 -22.90
C SER A 184 1.38 -0.36 -23.27
#